data_AF-A0A7V9P8G8-F1
#
_entry.id   AF-A0A7V9P8G8-F1
#
_cell.length_a   1.000
_cell.length_b   1.000
_cell.length_c   1.000
_cell.angle_alpha   90.00
_cell.angle_beta   90.00
_cell.angle_gamma   90.00
#
_symmetry.space_group_name_H-M   'P 1'
#
loop_
_entity.id
_entity.type
_entity.pdbx_description
1 polymer ?
#
loop_
_entity_poly.entity_id
_entity_poly.type
_entity_poly.pdbx_seq_one_letter_code
_entity_poly.pdbx_strand_id
1 'polypeptide(L)'
;MAKKFNYAQIQGAENNANVSDEFVGAVEAMAQRLETKPEYIFAAMSFETDGTFSPSIQNQIGATGLIQFLKPTANALGTTTDELKRMTPVEQLEFVEKYFAPFAGRLDSLEAVYTTVLSGTPRKADEVLFKAGTPAYKLNPLDWNGDGEITAAEATVVVAARLFGGVKRVQQRLVDLGFVPANPKTNFVDGNWGANTSKVLAAFQKSKRIAASGLMNEKTRFALFPDSYKTAAKSKVLASGDAGETVKRLQYDLITLGYLEMERVGAGFGNFGAQTKSAVVKFQTDLSLPATGKFGEPEQKAVCLITTGVARGNTDKQIVRALQNRLLQKKYLTQTQVNSGYGNFGLQTEAVVKKLQKENHLRQSGTIDAQTFKILFNENAVLNSAEIPAKDGEFYTVAADILITARLAAKVERLAEDYFRAVGERLIVTSGFRPPPRQALAMYNKIVFEGEAKVRDLYANKTAINEILNAFRADKGVPQRAVEAMTKTIENQMRRTPPVFISNHLLDNAFDARKTMTDLKSLQLAASENGGRVIVEGDHYHVELK
;
A
#
# COMPACT_ATOMS: atom_id res chain seq x y z
N MET A 1 -5.38 27.57 -17.95
CA MET A 1 -6.58 26.72 -17.71
C MET A 1 -6.34 25.90 -16.46
N ALA A 2 -7.27 25.91 -15.50
CA ALA A 2 -7.19 25.02 -14.35
C ALA A 2 -7.19 23.56 -14.83
N LYS A 3 -6.32 22.73 -14.25
CA LYS A 3 -6.13 21.34 -14.67
C LYS A 3 -7.39 20.54 -14.30
N LYS A 4 -8.06 19.93 -15.29
CA LYS A 4 -9.27 19.11 -15.08
C LYS A 4 -8.97 17.96 -14.11
N PHE A 5 -9.86 17.70 -13.14
CA PHE A 5 -9.72 16.60 -12.20
C PHE A 5 -9.79 15.25 -12.95
N ASN A 6 -9.01 14.24 -12.54
CA ASN A 6 -9.11 12.90 -13.14
C ASN A 6 -10.07 12.06 -12.31
N TYR A 7 -11.30 11.87 -12.79
CA TYR A 7 -12.31 11.10 -12.07
C TYR A 7 -12.00 9.60 -11.99
N ALA A 8 -11.21 9.04 -12.91
CA ALA A 8 -10.83 7.61 -12.86
C ALA A 8 -10.05 7.23 -11.59
N GLN A 9 -9.44 8.20 -10.90
CA GLN A 9 -8.75 7.93 -9.64
C GLN A 9 -9.71 7.74 -8.44
N ILE A 10 -11.00 8.08 -8.60
CA ILE A 10 -12.03 7.88 -7.59
C ILE A 10 -12.39 6.39 -7.54
N GLN A 11 -12.46 5.81 -6.34
CA GLN A 11 -12.73 4.38 -6.19
C GLN A 11 -14.01 3.97 -6.93
N GLY A 12 -13.90 2.99 -7.82
CA GLY A 12 -15.03 2.47 -8.60
C GLY A 12 -15.42 3.30 -9.82
N ALA A 13 -14.74 4.42 -10.12
CA ALA A 13 -15.07 5.23 -11.30
C ALA A 13 -14.35 4.77 -12.58
N GLU A 14 -13.13 4.22 -12.45
CA GLU A 14 -12.37 3.73 -13.61
C GLU A 14 -13.07 2.53 -14.28
N ASN A 15 -13.29 2.61 -15.60
CA ASN A 15 -13.95 1.59 -16.42
C ASN A 15 -15.36 1.19 -15.93
N ASN A 16 -16.07 2.10 -15.25
CA ASN A 16 -17.41 1.84 -14.77
C ASN A 16 -18.46 2.21 -15.82
N ALA A 17 -19.34 1.27 -16.16
CA ALA A 17 -20.40 1.46 -17.15
C ALA A 17 -21.41 2.56 -16.77
N ASN A 18 -21.58 2.83 -15.48
CA ASN A 18 -22.44 3.91 -14.98
C ASN A 18 -21.73 5.28 -14.94
N VAL A 19 -20.41 5.32 -15.17
CA VAL A 19 -19.60 6.54 -15.20
C VAL A 19 -19.20 6.82 -16.65
N SER A 20 -20.19 7.15 -17.48
CA SER A 20 -19.97 7.57 -18.86
C SER A 20 -19.41 9.00 -18.93
N ASP A 21 -18.85 9.38 -20.08
CA ASP A 21 -18.41 10.77 -20.32
C ASP A 21 -19.57 11.77 -20.20
N GLU A 22 -20.78 11.35 -20.60
CA GLU A 22 -22.02 12.13 -20.43
C GLU A 22 -22.35 12.33 -18.95
N PHE A 23 -22.28 11.27 -18.14
CA PHE A 23 -22.49 11.37 -16.69
C PHE A 23 -21.46 12.30 -16.04
N VAL A 24 -20.19 12.17 -16.39
CA VAL A 24 -19.12 13.07 -15.91
C VAL A 24 -19.44 14.52 -16.28
N GLY A 25 -19.77 14.80 -17.55
CA GLY A 25 -20.12 16.13 -18.00
C GLY A 25 -21.33 16.72 -17.29
N ALA A 26 -22.35 15.90 -17.03
CA ALA A 26 -23.54 16.30 -16.29
C ALA A 26 -23.23 16.65 -14.82
N VAL A 27 -22.38 15.87 -14.14
CA VAL A 27 -21.92 16.18 -12.78
C VAL A 27 -21.08 17.46 -12.75
N GLU A 28 -20.21 17.68 -13.74
CA GLU A 28 -19.43 18.92 -13.86
C GLU A 28 -20.33 20.15 -14.00
N ALA A 29 -21.34 20.08 -14.87
CA ALA A 29 -22.29 21.15 -15.07
C ALA A 29 -23.16 21.41 -13.83
N MET A 30 -23.61 20.34 -13.16
CA MET A 30 -24.35 20.44 -11.89
C MET A 30 -23.49 21.08 -10.80
N ALA A 31 -22.24 20.63 -10.63
CA ALA A 31 -21.33 21.17 -9.62
C ALA A 31 -21.05 22.66 -9.84
N GLN A 32 -20.94 23.10 -11.10
CA GLN A 32 -20.81 24.51 -11.45
C GLN A 32 -22.01 25.33 -10.97
N ARG A 33 -23.25 24.84 -11.18
CA ARG A 33 -24.47 25.52 -10.73
C ARG A 33 -24.62 25.54 -9.21
N LEU A 34 -24.13 24.50 -8.54
CA LEU A 34 -24.15 24.37 -7.07
C LEU A 34 -23.01 25.12 -6.38
N GLU A 35 -22.08 25.72 -7.14
CA GLU A 35 -20.86 26.36 -6.63
C GLU A 35 -20.00 25.41 -5.78
N THR A 36 -19.85 24.17 -6.23
CA THR A 36 -19.04 23.13 -5.58
C THR A 36 -18.04 22.49 -6.54
N LYS A 37 -17.18 21.62 -6.02
CA LYS A 37 -16.27 20.84 -6.85
C LYS A 37 -16.93 19.52 -7.28
N PRO A 38 -16.92 19.17 -8.57
CA PRO A 38 -17.52 17.92 -9.07
C PRO A 38 -16.93 16.67 -8.43
N GLU A 39 -15.64 16.67 -8.09
CA GLU A 39 -15.01 15.53 -7.40
C GLU A 39 -15.60 15.26 -6.02
N TYR A 40 -16.16 16.25 -5.32
CA TYR A 40 -16.77 16.05 -4.01
C TYR A 40 -18.09 15.29 -4.13
N ILE A 41 -18.90 15.65 -5.12
CA ILE A 41 -20.14 14.95 -5.45
C ILE A 41 -19.82 13.52 -5.89
N PHE A 42 -18.83 13.34 -6.77
CA PHE A 42 -18.39 12.01 -7.20
C PHE A 42 -17.90 11.14 -6.04
N ALA A 43 -17.18 11.71 -5.07
CA ALA A 43 -16.69 10.97 -3.92
C ALA A 43 -17.84 10.53 -3.00
N ALA A 44 -18.84 11.39 -2.80
CA ALA A 44 -20.06 11.03 -2.08
C ALA A 44 -20.79 9.89 -2.81
N MET A 45 -21.00 9.99 -4.13
CA MET A 45 -21.65 8.93 -4.91
C MET A 45 -20.88 7.61 -4.89
N SER A 46 -19.54 7.68 -5.00
CA SER A 46 -18.67 6.51 -4.85
C SER A 46 -18.84 5.86 -3.49
N PHE A 47 -18.98 6.63 -2.41
CA PHE A 47 -19.18 6.07 -1.09
C PHE A 47 -20.58 5.44 -0.94
N GLU A 48 -21.62 6.20 -1.29
CA GLU A 48 -23.03 5.83 -1.13
C GLU A 48 -23.46 4.61 -1.96
N THR A 49 -22.76 4.35 -3.08
CA THR A 49 -23.03 3.23 -3.98
C THR A 49 -21.98 2.12 -3.92
N ASP A 50 -21.05 2.20 -2.97
CA ASP A 50 -19.84 1.39 -2.88
C ASP A 50 -19.06 1.26 -4.21
N GLY A 51 -18.94 2.38 -4.91
CA GLY A 51 -18.19 2.53 -6.15
C GLY A 51 -18.91 2.00 -7.39
N THR A 52 -20.16 1.55 -7.27
CA THR A 52 -20.92 1.06 -8.44
C THR A 52 -21.49 2.19 -9.29
N PHE A 53 -21.73 3.37 -8.70
CA PHE A 53 -22.44 4.49 -9.31
C PHE A 53 -23.82 4.07 -9.87
N SER A 54 -24.40 3.01 -9.33
CA SER A 54 -25.68 2.49 -9.80
C SER A 54 -26.85 3.26 -9.17
N PRO A 55 -27.80 3.77 -9.97
CA PRO A 55 -29.00 4.44 -9.47
C PRO A 55 -29.98 3.49 -8.77
N SER A 56 -29.78 2.17 -8.90
CA SER A 56 -30.65 1.14 -8.33
C SER A 56 -30.18 0.55 -7.00
N ILE A 57 -28.98 0.92 -6.51
CA ILE A 57 -28.46 0.45 -5.22
C ILE A 57 -29.43 0.87 -4.11
N GLN A 58 -29.82 -0.08 -3.27
CA GLN A 58 -30.67 0.18 -2.12
C GLN A 58 -30.10 -0.46 -0.86
N ASN A 59 -30.06 0.29 0.24
CA ASN A 59 -29.65 -0.23 1.54
C ASN A 59 -30.83 -0.86 2.32
N GLN A 60 -30.55 -1.40 3.51
CA GLN A 60 -31.53 -2.14 4.32
C GLN A 60 -32.72 -1.29 4.80
N ILE A 61 -32.56 0.03 4.89
CA ILE A 61 -33.63 0.96 5.30
C ILE A 61 -34.39 1.55 4.11
N GLY A 62 -34.08 1.09 2.90
CA GLY A 62 -34.77 1.49 1.67
C GLY A 62 -34.22 2.76 1.00
N ALA A 63 -33.11 3.32 1.51
CA ALA A 63 -32.43 4.45 0.89
C ALA A 63 -31.86 4.02 -0.48
N THR A 64 -32.00 4.84 -1.51
CA THR A 64 -31.84 4.39 -2.91
C THR A 64 -31.01 5.34 -3.76
N GLY A 65 -30.15 4.79 -4.63
CA GLY A 65 -29.51 5.52 -5.72
C GLY A 65 -28.19 6.18 -5.36
N LEU A 66 -27.76 7.08 -6.25
CA LEU A 66 -26.44 7.72 -6.29
C LEU A 66 -26.04 8.41 -4.98
N ILE A 67 -27.01 8.92 -4.22
CA ILE A 67 -26.79 9.53 -2.91
C ILE A 67 -27.65 8.93 -1.79
N GLN A 68 -28.18 7.71 -2.01
CA GLN A 68 -29.05 7.00 -1.05
C GLN A 68 -30.27 7.83 -0.57
N PHE A 69 -31.13 8.25 -1.49
CA PHE A 69 -32.38 8.96 -1.17
C PHE A 69 -33.31 8.12 -0.28
N LEU A 70 -33.69 8.66 0.87
CA LEU A 70 -34.76 8.09 1.70
C LEU A 70 -36.14 8.33 1.06
N LYS A 71 -37.12 7.46 1.36
CA LYS A 71 -38.49 7.58 0.82
C LYS A 71 -39.12 8.98 1.04
N PRO A 72 -39.07 9.60 2.24
CA PRO A 72 -39.63 10.93 2.43
C PRO A 72 -38.93 11.99 1.59
N THR A 73 -37.60 11.88 1.44
CA THR A 73 -36.79 12.78 0.62
C THR A 73 -37.16 12.65 -0.85
N ALA A 74 -37.27 11.43 -1.38
CA ALA A 74 -37.70 11.18 -2.76
C ALA A 74 -39.08 11.81 -3.03
N ASN A 75 -40.05 11.58 -2.14
CA ASN A 75 -41.39 12.14 -2.25
C ASN A 75 -41.39 13.68 -2.24
N ALA A 76 -40.60 14.30 -1.37
CA ALA A 76 -40.45 15.75 -1.31
C ALA A 76 -39.84 16.35 -2.58
N LEU A 77 -39.04 15.57 -3.31
CA LEU A 77 -38.46 15.95 -4.60
C LEU A 77 -39.38 15.61 -5.80
N GLY A 78 -40.58 15.09 -5.55
CA GLY A 78 -41.58 14.78 -6.57
C GLY A 78 -41.36 13.45 -7.31
N THR A 79 -40.71 12.48 -6.67
CA THR A 79 -40.47 11.13 -7.21
C THR A 79 -40.62 10.08 -6.10
N THR A 80 -40.47 8.80 -6.43
CA THR A 80 -40.37 7.70 -5.46
C THR A 80 -39.03 6.98 -5.55
N THR A 81 -38.67 6.22 -4.51
CA THR A 81 -37.48 5.35 -4.56
C THR A 81 -37.58 4.30 -5.66
N ASP A 82 -38.77 3.85 -6.02
CA ASP A 82 -38.95 2.83 -7.08
C ASP A 82 -38.77 3.42 -8.48
N GLU A 83 -39.14 4.67 -8.69
CA GLU A 83 -38.83 5.41 -9.91
C GLU A 83 -37.33 5.72 -10.00
N LEU A 84 -36.73 6.20 -8.91
CA LEU A 84 -35.29 6.48 -8.84
C LEU A 84 -34.45 5.24 -9.24
N LYS A 85 -34.84 4.03 -8.84
CA LYS A 85 -34.15 2.78 -9.22
C LYS A 85 -34.15 2.49 -10.70
N ARG A 86 -35.15 2.98 -11.44
CA ARG A 86 -35.36 2.69 -12.87
C ARG A 86 -34.70 3.72 -13.78
N MET A 87 -34.23 4.83 -13.21
CA MET A 87 -33.51 5.87 -13.93
C MET A 87 -32.11 5.41 -14.33
N THR A 88 -31.59 6.01 -15.38
CA THR A 88 -30.16 6.02 -15.69
C THR A 88 -29.39 6.90 -14.69
N PRO A 89 -28.06 6.76 -14.59
CA PRO A 89 -27.24 7.64 -13.76
C PRO A 89 -27.47 9.13 -14.07
N VAL A 90 -27.58 9.49 -15.36
CA VAL A 90 -27.76 10.87 -15.82
C VAL A 90 -29.13 11.42 -15.44
N GLU A 91 -30.21 10.66 -15.65
CA GLU A 91 -31.56 11.06 -15.24
C GLU A 91 -31.66 11.28 -13.73
N GLN A 92 -31.02 10.43 -12.93
CA GLN A 92 -31.06 10.56 -11.48
C GLN A 92 -30.31 11.82 -10.98
N LEU A 93 -29.38 12.39 -11.76
CA LEU A 93 -28.69 13.64 -11.39
C LEU A 93 -29.63 14.83 -11.28
N GLU A 94 -30.78 14.84 -11.97
CA GLU A 94 -31.77 15.91 -11.81
C GLU A 94 -32.26 16.00 -10.35
N PHE A 95 -32.47 14.84 -9.71
CA PHE A 95 -32.91 14.76 -8.32
C PHE A 95 -31.78 15.01 -7.34
N VAL A 96 -30.55 14.62 -7.70
CA VAL A 96 -29.35 14.97 -6.93
C VAL A 96 -29.17 16.48 -6.90
N GLU A 97 -29.34 17.15 -8.05
CA GLU A 97 -29.25 18.61 -8.13
C GLU A 97 -30.35 19.27 -7.31
N LYS A 98 -31.62 18.86 -7.47
CA LYS A 98 -32.74 19.38 -6.68
C LYS A 98 -32.51 19.24 -5.18
N TYR A 99 -31.89 18.14 -4.75
CA TYR A 99 -31.55 17.91 -3.35
C TYR A 99 -30.48 18.87 -2.82
N PHE A 100 -29.44 19.14 -3.60
CA PHE A 100 -28.35 20.04 -3.20
C PHE A 100 -28.63 21.52 -3.45
N ALA A 101 -29.55 21.86 -4.36
CA ALA A 101 -29.85 23.23 -4.76
C ALA A 101 -30.13 24.21 -3.60
N PRO A 102 -30.86 23.83 -2.52
CA PRO A 102 -31.07 24.72 -1.37
C PRO A 102 -29.77 25.10 -0.63
N PHE A 103 -28.66 24.41 -0.89
CA PHE A 103 -27.37 24.60 -0.24
C PHE A 103 -26.31 25.16 -1.19
N ALA A 104 -26.67 25.59 -2.40
CA ALA A 104 -25.73 26.22 -3.34
C ALA A 104 -24.93 27.36 -2.66
N GLY A 105 -23.62 27.41 -2.92
CA GLY A 105 -22.70 28.36 -2.26
C GLY A 105 -22.28 27.97 -0.83
N ARG A 106 -22.87 26.92 -0.24
CA ARG A 106 -22.49 26.37 1.08
C ARG A 106 -21.85 24.97 0.99
N LEU A 107 -21.54 24.52 -0.22
CA LEU A 107 -20.98 23.20 -0.54
C LEU A 107 -19.49 23.31 -0.95
N ASP A 108 -18.74 24.21 -0.32
CA ASP A 108 -17.36 24.57 -0.67
C ASP A 108 -16.29 23.52 -0.26
N SER A 109 -16.70 22.50 0.49
CA SER A 109 -15.86 21.44 1.03
C SER A 109 -16.49 20.05 0.83
N LEU A 110 -15.67 19.01 0.88
CA LEU A 110 -16.15 17.64 0.80
C LEU A 110 -17.04 17.31 2.01
N GLU A 111 -16.65 17.82 3.18
CA GLU A 111 -17.39 17.70 4.44
C GLU A 111 -18.79 18.30 4.28
N ALA A 112 -18.90 19.52 3.73
CA ALA A 112 -20.21 20.13 3.49
C ALA A 112 -21.10 19.32 2.54
N VAL A 113 -20.53 18.78 1.45
CA VAL A 113 -21.26 17.91 0.51
C VAL A 113 -21.73 16.63 1.20
N TYR A 114 -20.82 15.94 1.89
CA TYR A 114 -21.14 14.65 2.46
C TYR A 114 -22.04 14.74 3.69
N THR A 115 -21.85 15.73 4.59
CA THR A 115 -22.77 15.89 5.73
C THR A 115 -24.16 16.31 5.29
N THR A 116 -24.29 16.96 4.12
CA THR A 116 -25.59 17.20 3.51
C THR A 116 -26.27 15.87 3.19
N VAL A 117 -25.58 14.92 2.56
CA VAL A 117 -26.12 13.57 2.31
C VAL A 117 -26.41 12.81 3.61
N LEU A 118 -25.45 12.81 4.55
CA LEU A 118 -25.52 12.05 5.79
C LEU A 118 -26.61 12.56 6.75
N SER A 119 -26.81 13.88 6.82
CA SER A 119 -27.60 14.54 7.88
C SER A 119 -28.53 15.65 7.39
N GLY A 120 -28.60 15.90 6.08
CA GLY A 120 -29.48 16.89 5.48
C GLY A 120 -29.00 18.34 5.60
N THR A 121 -27.78 18.61 6.07
CA THR A 121 -27.25 19.98 6.16
C THR A 121 -25.72 20.02 6.01
N PRO A 122 -25.16 21.03 5.29
CA PRO A 122 -23.72 21.20 5.18
C PRO A 122 -23.11 21.64 6.50
N ARG A 123 -21.95 21.05 6.83
CA ARG A 123 -21.17 21.30 8.05
C ARG A 123 -19.72 21.55 7.69
N LYS A 124 -19.06 22.44 8.43
CA LYS A 124 -17.62 22.65 8.36
C LYS A 124 -16.88 21.52 9.05
N ALA A 125 -15.64 21.30 8.63
CA ALA A 125 -14.80 20.18 9.08
C ALA A 125 -14.68 20.05 10.62
N ASP A 126 -14.63 21.17 11.33
CA ASP A 126 -14.48 21.25 12.79
C ASP A 126 -15.81 21.23 13.57
N GLU A 127 -16.95 21.26 12.89
CA GLU A 127 -18.24 21.17 13.56
C GLU A 127 -18.48 19.77 14.13
N VAL A 128 -18.84 19.72 15.41
CA VAL A 128 -19.18 18.49 16.12
C VAL A 128 -20.59 18.03 15.74
N LEU A 129 -20.69 16.80 15.23
CA LEU A 129 -21.95 16.15 14.90
C LEU A 129 -22.52 15.40 16.11
N PHE A 130 -21.68 14.66 16.83
CA PHE A 130 -22.09 13.85 17.97
C PHE A 130 -21.07 13.96 19.10
N LYS A 131 -21.55 13.94 20.35
CA LYS A 131 -20.72 13.99 21.55
C LYS A 131 -20.83 12.71 22.36
N ALA A 132 -19.74 12.34 23.02
CA ALA A 132 -19.69 11.21 23.94
C ALA A 132 -20.83 11.29 24.96
N GLY A 133 -21.45 10.13 25.22
CA GLY A 133 -22.62 10.03 26.11
C GLY A 133 -23.98 10.13 25.40
N THR A 134 -24.03 10.58 24.14
CA THR A 134 -25.30 10.59 23.37
C THR A 134 -25.59 9.23 22.71
N PRO A 135 -26.87 8.86 22.49
CA PRO A 135 -27.21 7.66 21.71
C PRO A 135 -26.64 7.68 20.30
N ALA A 136 -26.65 8.84 19.64
CA ALA A 136 -26.13 9.02 18.29
C ALA A 136 -24.62 8.75 18.20
N TYR A 137 -23.84 9.18 19.20
CA TYR A 137 -22.41 8.85 19.28
C TYR A 137 -22.16 7.34 19.38
N LYS A 138 -22.94 6.62 20.20
CA LYS A 138 -22.79 5.16 20.36
C LYS A 138 -23.09 4.38 19.08
N LEU A 139 -23.96 4.90 18.22
CA LEU A 139 -24.32 4.28 16.93
C LEU A 139 -23.32 4.58 15.82
N ASN A 140 -22.43 5.56 16.01
CA ASN A 140 -21.47 6.02 15.00
C ASN A 140 -20.05 5.89 15.56
N PRO A 141 -19.36 4.74 15.44
CA PRO A 141 -18.01 4.54 15.95
C PRO A 141 -16.96 5.22 15.04
N LEU A 142 -17.06 6.53 14.88
CA LEU A 142 -16.28 7.36 13.96
C LEU A 142 -15.32 8.32 14.68
N ASP A 143 -15.30 8.33 16.01
CA ASP A 143 -14.30 9.07 16.79
C ASP A 143 -12.93 8.39 16.61
N TRP A 144 -12.15 8.88 15.66
CA TRP A 144 -10.91 8.25 15.25
C TRP A 144 -9.73 8.69 16.09
N ASN A 145 -9.84 9.84 16.76
CA ASN A 145 -8.78 10.44 17.55
C ASN A 145 -8.95 10.18 19.06
N GLY A 146 -10.14 9.74 19.49
CA GLY A 146 -10.49 9.38 20.87
C GLY A 146 -10.78 10.58 21.78
N ASP A 147 -11.11 11.74 21.24
CA ASP A 147 -11.36 12.97 22.01
C ASP A 147 -12.79 13.09 22.56
N GLY A 148 -13.69 12.16 22.19
CA GLY A 148 -15.06 12.13 22.66
C GLY A 148 -16.01 13.03 21.85
N GLU A 149 -15.56 13.60 20.74
CA GLU A 149 -16.38 14.33 19.79
C GLU A 149 -16.25 13.68 18.40
N ILE A 150 -17.36 13.57 17.67
CA ILE A 150 -17.34 13.14 16.26
C ILE A 150 -17.59 14.37 15.41
N THR A 151 -16.56 14.83 14.74
CA THR A 151 -16.60 15.99 13.85
C THR A 151 -17.06 15.62 12.43
N ALA A 152 -17.45 16.63 11.65
CA ALA A 152 -17.74 16.43 10.23
C ALA A 152 -16.53 15.86 9.45
N ALA A 153 -15.31 16.27 9.81
CA ALA A 153 -14.10 15.72 9.20
C ALA A 153 -13.93 14.21 9.46
N GLU A 154 -14.23 13.76 10.67
CA GLU A 154 -14.14 12.34 11.04
C GLU A 154 -15.19 11.48 10.36
N ALA A 155 -16.43 12.00 10.26
CA ALA A 155 -17.50 11.34 9.53
C ALA A 155 -17.19 11.22 8.03
N THR A 156 -16.42 12.15 7.47
CA THR A 156 -16.14 12.24 6.04
C THR A 156 -14.85 11.51 5.61
N VAL A 157 -14.01 11.07 6.55
CA VAL A 157 -12.64 10.61 6.24
C VAL A 157 -12.57 9.46 5.22
N VAL A 158 -13.54 8.54 5.28
CA VAL A 158 -13.65 7.41 4.34
C VAL A 158 -14.06 7.84 2.94
N VAL A 159 -14.91 8.86 2.84
CA VAL A 159 -15.31 9.50 1.58
C VAL A 159 -14.13 10.25 0.98
N ALA A 160 -13.36 10.96 1.82
CA ALA A 160 -12.14 11.63 1.41
C ALA A 160 -11.10 10.62 0.87
N ALA A 161 -11.03 9.40 1.40
CA ALA A 161 -10.17 8.35 0.85
C ALA A 161 -10.65 7.84 -0.52
N ARG A 162 -11.96 7.84 -0.82
CA ARG A 162 -12.50 7.44 -2.13
C ARG A 162 -11.94 8.28 -3.27
N LEU A 163 -11.68 9.57 -3.03
CA LEU A 163 -11.04 10.47 -3.99
C LEU A 163 -9.68 9.99 -4.50
N PHE A 164 -9.04 9.03 -3.81
CA PHE A 164 -7.70 8.52 -4.12
C PHE A 164 -7.66 6.99 -4.20
N GLY A 165 -8.73 6.39 -4.72
CA GLY A 165 -8.85 4.96 -4.92
C GLY A 165 -9.14 4.16 -3.65
N GLY A 166 -9.56 4.84 -2.57
CA GLY A 166 -10.12 4.21 -1.38
C GLY A 166 -9.16 4.04 -0.21
N VAL A 167 -9.71 3.59 0.90
CA VAL A 167 -9.00 3.37 2.17
C VAL A 167 -7.80 2.44 1.99
N LYS A 168 -8.00 1.32 1.28
CA LYS A 168 -6.95 0.34 1.02
C LYS A 168 -5.76 0.93 0.30
N ARG A 169 -5.99 1.84 -0.66
CA ARG A 169 -4.92 2.54 -1.38
C ARG A 169 -4.17 3.53 -0.50
N VAL A 170 -4.87 4.23 0.40
CA VAL A 170 -4.25 5.08 1.41
C VAL A 170 -3.38 4.25 2.37
N GLN A 171 -3.92 3.15 2.89
CA GLN A 171 -3.18 2.24 3.79
C GLN A 171 -1.93 1.67 3.10
N GLN A 172 -2.08 1.15 1.88
CA GLN A 172 -0.96 0.65 1.09
C GLN A 172 0.10 1.75 0.89
N ARG A 173 -0.32 2.97 0.57
CA ARG A 173 0.60 4.09 0.40
C ARG A 173 1.38 4.40 1.68
N LEU A 174 0.74 4.32 2.85
CA LEU A 174 1.41 4.50 4.13
C LEU A 174 2.41 3.36 4.43
N VAL A 175 2.10 2.12 4.03
CA VAL A 175 3.03 0.99 4.07
C VAL A 175 4.23 1.23 3.16
N ASP A 176 4.00 1.62 1.91
CA ASP A 176 5.04 1.89 0.90
C ASP A 176 5.97 3.02 1.33
N LEU A 177 5.44 4.03 2.02
CA LEU A 177 6.19 5.15 2.57
C LEU A 177 6.91 4.81 3.89
N GLY A 178 6.76 3.59 4.41
CA GLY A 178 7.46 3.11 5.59
C GLY A 178 6.89 3.60 6.93
N PHE A 179 5.67 4.16 6.95
CA PHE A 179 5.02 4.65 8.17
C PHE A 179 4.37 3.55 9.00
N VAL A 180 4.21 2.35 8.43
CA VAL A 180 3.66 1.18 9.10
C VAL A 180 4.82 0.26 9.53
N PRO A 181 5.05 0.05 10.84
CA PRO A 181 6.07 -0.86 11.33
C PRO A 181 5.76 -2.31 10.94
N ALA A 182 6.78 -3.18 10.88
CA ALA A 182 6.65 -4.55 10.36
C ALA A 182 5.57 -5.40 11.05
N ASN A 183 5.34 -5.17 12.34
CA ASN A 183 4.38 -5.91 13.16
C ASN A 183 2.90 -5.75 12.72
N PRO A 184 2.35 -4.53 12.53
CA PRO A 184 0.99 -4.37 11.99
C PRO A 184 0.84 -4.59 10.47
N LYS A 185 1.91 -4.78 9.68
CA LYS A 185 1.82 -4.79 8.21
C LYS A 185 0.88 -5.86 7.65
N THR A 186 0.80 -7.04 8.26
CA THR A 186 0.03 -8.17 7.72
C THR A 186 -1.47 -7.91 7.66
N ASN A 187 -1.99 -7.02 8.51
CA ASN A 187 -3.43 -6.68 8.59
C ASN A 187 -3.71 -5.17 8.48
N PHE A 188 -2.71 -4.33 8.22
CA PHE A 188 -2.92 -2.88 8.12
C PHE A 188 -3.64 -2.46 6.84
N VAL A 189 -3.46 -3.21 5.74
CA VAL A 189 -4.07 -2.91 4.43
C VAL A 189 -5.37 -3.71 4.26
N ASP A 190 -6.28 -3.56 5.22
CA ASP A 190 -7.55 -4.28 5.30
C ASP A 190 -8.69 -3.58 4.54
N GLY A 191 -8.50 -2.32 4.14
CA GLY A 191 -9.52 -1.50 3.50
C GLY A 191 -10.50 -0.84 4.48
N ASN A 192 -10.32 -1.00 5.79
CA ASN A 192 -11.17 -0.41 6.82
C ASN A 192 -10.48 0.80 7.46
N TRP A 193 -11.21 1.91 7.59
CA TRP A 193 -10.68 3.05 8.32
C TRP A 193 -10.85 2.81 9.82
N GLY A 194 -9.78 3.02 10.58
CA GLY A 194 -9.76 2.76 12.01
C GLY A 194 -8.69 3.58 12.72
N ALA A 195 -8.69 3.55 14.05
CA ALA A 195 -7.76 4.30 14.89
C ALA A 195 -6.28 4.06 14.50
N ASN A 196 -5.92 2.85 14.07
CA ASN A 196 -4.57 2.55 13.58
C ASN A 196 -4.24 3.30 12.28
N THR A 197 -5.16 3.32 11.30
CA THR A 197 -5.00 4.08 10.05
C THR A 197 -4.83 5.57 10.37
N SER A 198 -5.67 6.13 11.24
CA SER A 198 -5.58 7.53 11.65
C SER A 198 -4.28 7.85 12.38
N LYS A 199 -3.85 7.00 13.31
CA LYS A 199 -2.57 7.16 14.03
C LYS A 199 -1.36 7.15 13.10
N VAL A 200 -1.31 6.22 12.15
CA VAL A 200 -0.23 6.14 11.15
C VAL A 200 -0.27 7.36 10.22
N LEU A 201 -1.47 7.77 9.79
CA LEU A 201 -1.64 8.95 8.95
C LEU A 201 -1.22 10.24 9.69
N ALA A 202 -1.51 10.36 10.98
CA ALA A 202 -1.07 11.48 11.81
C ALA A 202 0.47 11.54 11.89
N ALA A 203 1.13 10.39 12.03
CA ALA A 203 2.60 10.32 11.98
C ALA A 203 3.14 10.75 10.62
N PHE A 204 2.48 10.34 9.53
CA PHE A 204 2.80 10.80 8.18
C PHE A 204 2.62 12.32 8.03
N GLN A 205 1.48 12.87 8.45
CA GLN A 205 1.20 14.30 8.40
C GLN A 205 2.23 15.12 9.17
N LYS A 206 2.58 14.66 10.39
CA LYS A 206 3.66 15.24 11.20
C LYS A 206 4.99 15.23 10.46
N SER A 207 5.33 14.14 9.76
CA SER A 207 6.56 14.06 8.94
C SER A 207 6.60 15.06 7.78
N LYS A 208 5.42 15.42 7.25
CA LYS A 208 5.24 16.36 6.14
C LYS A 208 4.97 17.79 6.60
N ARG A 209 5.04 18.06 7.91
CA ARG A 209 4.79 19.37 8.52
C ARG A 209 3.41 19.94 8.16
N ILE A 210 2.41 19.06 8.02
CA ILE A 210 1.00 19.42 7.92
C ILE A 210 0.29 19.02 9.23
N ALA A 211 -0.90 19.57 9.46
CA ALA A 211 -1.68 19.29 10.68
C ALA A 211 -1.87 17.77 10.85
N ALA A 212 -1.44 17.24 12.00
CA ALA A 212 -1.42 15.81 12.31
C ALA A 212 -2.77 15.33 12.85
N SER A 213 -3.85 15.59 12.11
CA SER A 213 -5.21 15.23 12.50
C SER A 213 -5.49 13.73 12.46
N GLY A 214 -4.68 12.94 11.75
CA GLY A 214 -4.98 11.56 11.42
C GLY A 214 -6.10 11.39 10.39
N LEU A 215 -6.57 12.48 9.79
CA LEU A 215 -7.68 12.49 8.84
C LEU A 215 -7.22 12.90 7.43
N MET A 216 -7.84 12.28 6.42
CA MET A 216 -7.71 12.69 5.03
C MET A 216 -8.33 14.07 4.81
N ASN A 217 -7.57 14.95 4.16
CA ASN A 217 -8.04 16.22 3.62
C ASN A 217 -7.22 16.56 2.37
N GLU A 218 -7.50 17.68 1.73
CA GLU A 218 -6.83 18.09 0.49
C GLU A 218 -5.30 18.24 0.64
N LYS A 219 -4.81 18.74 1.79
CA LYS A 219 -3.37 18.86 2.07
C LYS A 219 -2.72 17.48 2.28
N THR A 220 -3.37 16.61 3.05
CA THR A 220 -2.94 15.23 3.29
C THR A 220 -2.90 14.43 1.99
N ARG A 221 -3.89 14.61 1.11
CA ARG A 221 -3.89 14.07 -0.25
C ARG A 221 -2.60 14.45 -0.97
N PHE A 222 -2.35 15.74 -1.14
CA PHE A 222 -1.22 16.21 -1.93
C PHE A 222 0.12 15.73 -1.36
N ALA A 223 0.19 15.54 -0.05
CA ALA A 223 1.37 14.99 0.59
C ALA A 223 1.52 13.48 0.33
N LEU A 224 0.45 12.68 0.43
CA LEU A 224 0.47 11.23 0.21
C LEU A 224 0.69 10.89 -1.27
N PHE A 225 0.02 11.63 -2.14
CA PHE A 225 -0.03 11.48 -3.59
C PHE A 225 0.33 12.81 -4.27
N PRO A 226 1.59 13.26 -4.17
CA PRO A 226 2.03 14.47 -4.85
C PRO A 226 1.80 14.35 -6.36
N ASP A 227 1.61 15.48 -7.05
CA ASP A 227 1.35 15.55 -8.51
C ASP A 227 2.43 14.87 -9.38
N SER A 228 3.55 14.44 -8.80
CA SER A 228 4.50 13.51 -9.40
C SER A 228 3.93 12.09 -9.63
N TYR A 229 2.75 11.77 -9.08
CA TYR A 229 1.95 10.61 -9.49
C TYR A 229 1.12 10.88 -10.78
N LYS A 230 1.11 12.13 -11.26
CA LYS A 230 0.40 12.62 -12.47
C LYS A 230 1.30 13.42 -13.43
N THR A 231 2.59 13.12 -13.51
CA THR A 231 3.39 13.45 -14.71
C THR A 231 3.78 12.17 -15.45
N ALA A 232 2.76 11.42 -15.87
CA ALA A 232 2.82 10.71 -17.15
C ALA A 232 2.98 11.69 -18.34
N ALA A 233 2.77 13.00 -18.12
CA ALA A 233 3.29 14.05 -18.99
C ALA A 233 4.64 14.56 -18.45
N LYS A 234 5.74 14.05 -19.02
CA LYS A 234 7.15 14.38 -18.73
C LYS A 234 7.66 14.02 -17.33
N SER A 235 7.60 12.73 -16.97
CA SER A 235 8.58 12.19 -16.03
C SER A 235 9.98 12.44 -16.59
N LYS A 236 10.90 12.93 -15.74
CA LYS A 236 12.34 12.87 -16.05
C LYS A 236 12.68 11.41 -16.34
N VAL A 237 13.15 11.14 -17.55
CA VAL A 237 13.68 9.82 -17.93
C VAL A 237 14.89 9.55 -17.06
N LEU A 238 14.83 8.52 -16.23
CA LEU A 238 15.93 8.15 -15.35
C LEU A 238 17.02 7.45 -16.18
N ALA A 239 18.27 7.80 -15.94
CA ALA A 239 19.41 7.22 -16.62
C ALA A 239 20.61 7.06 -15.68
N SER A 240 21.67 6.41 -16.16
CA SER A 240 22.90 6.23 -15.40
C SER A 240 23.43 7.54 -14.83
N GLY A 241 23.80 7.52 -13.55
CA GLY A 241 24.28 8.69 -12.82
C GLY A 241 23.18 9.48 -12.11
N ASP A 242 21.89 9.24 -12.40
CA ASP A 242 20.81 9.79 -11.59
C ASP A 242 20.83 9.21 -10.17
N ALA A 243 20.41 10.00 -9.20
CA ALA A 243 20.30 9.59 -7.81
C ALA A 243 19.08 10.22 -7.14
N GLY A 244 18.64 9.62 -6.02
CA GLY A 244 17.56 10.13 -5.18
C GLY A 244 16.31 9.26 -5.19
N GLU A 245 15.21 9.81 -4.68
CA GLU A 245 14.01 9.05 -4.32
C GLU A 245 13.34 8.34 -5.50
N THR A 246 13.39 8.95 -6.70
CA THR A 246 12.85 8.35 -7.92
C THR A 246 13.64 7.13 -8.37
N VAL A 247 14.95 7.12 -8.14
CA VAL A 247 15.83 5.98 -8.43
C VAL A 247 15.66 4.86 -7.40
N LYS A 248 15.46 5.19 -6.11
CA LYS A 248 15.12 4.20 -5.08
C LYS A 248 13.81 3.47 -5.42
N ARG A 249 12.79 4.23 -5.84
CA ARG A 249 11.50 3.67 -6.28
C ARG A 249 11.68 2.72 -7.47
N LEU A 250 12.40 3.16 -8.50
CA LEU A 250 12.76 2.30 -9.62
C LEU A 250 13.44 1.00 -9.16
N GLN A 251 14.45 1.10 -8.30
CA GLN A 251 15.15 -0.08 -7.80
C GLN A 251 14.20 -1.01 -7.03
N TYR A 252 13.32 -0.48 -6.16
CA TYR A 252 12.29 -1.27 -5.49
C TYR A 252 11.33 -1.96 -6.46
N ASP A 253 10.87 -1.27 -7.49
CA ASP A 253 9.98 -1.83 -8.50
C ASP A 253 10.68 -2.97 -9.25
N LEU A 254 11.94 -2.77 -9.66
CA LEU A 254 12.74 -3.80 -10.33
C LEU A 254 13.02 -5.00 -9.41
N ILE A 255 13.24 -4.78 -8.11
CA ILE A 255 13.39 -5.86 -7.13
C ILE A 255 12.09 -6.65 -6.98
N THR A 256 10.98 -5.95 -6.85
CA THR A 256 9.63 -6.53 -6.72
C THR A 256 9.31 -7.43 -7.91
N LEU A 257 9.67 -6.97 -9.11
CA LEU A 257 9.49 -7.71 -10.36
C LEU A 257 10.58 -8.78 -10.62
N GLY A 258 11.63 -8.83 -9.81
CA GLY A 258 12.71 -9.82 -9.88
C GLY A 258 13.82 -9.53 -10.88
N TYR A 259 13.94 -8.28 -11.37
CA TYR A 259 15.01 -7.85 -12.28
C TYR A 259 16.26 -7.35 -11.57
N LEU A 260 16.16 -7.10 -10.26
CA LEU A 260 17.24 -6.58 -9.44
C LEU A 260 17.21 -7.28 -8.08
N GLU A 261 18.38 -7.52 -7.51
CA GLU A 261 18.53 -8.15 -6.18
C GLU A 261 19.03 -7.08 -5.21
N MET A 262 18.44 -7.02 -4.01
CA MET A 262 18.82 -6.02 -3.01
C MET A 262 20.29 -6.12 -2.61
N GLU A 263 20.80 -7.35 -2.48
CA GLU A 263 22.22 -7.62 -2.18
C GLU A 263 23.16 -7.05 -3.24
N ARG A 264 22.76 -7.13 -4.52
CA ARG A 264 23.55 -6.56 -5.62
C ARG A 264 23.55 -5.05 -5.52
N VAL A 265 22.40 -4.44 -5.25
CA VAL A 265 22.25 -2.98 -5.17
C VAL A 265 23.11 -2.37 -4.06
N GLY A 266 23.13 -2.97 -2.86
CA GLY A 266 24.03 -2.62 -1.77
C GLY A 266 24.19 -1.09 -1.55
N ALA A 267 25.43 -0.61 -1.53
CA ALA A 267 25.77 0.82 -1.40
C ALA A 267 25.33 1.70 -2.59
N GLY A 268 24.87 1.09 -3.68
CA GLY A 268 24.28 1.75 -4.85
C GLY A 268 22.77 2.01 -4.71
N PHE A 269 22.16 1.73 -3.55
CA PHE A 269 20.74 2.00 -3.32
C PHE A 269 20.45 3.51 -3.35
N GLY A 270 19.51 3.90 -4.21
CA GLY A 270 19.23 5.30 -4.55
C GLY A 270 20.14 5.91 -5.61
N ASN A 271 21.05 5.13 -6.21
CA ASN A 271 21.90 5.54 -7.32
C ASN A 271 21.63 4.67 -8.56
N PHE A 272 21.50 5.30 -9.72
CA PHE A 272 21.27 4.61 -10.98
C PHE A 272 22.63 4.17 -11.53
N GLY A 273 23.18 3.13 -10.90
CA GLY A 273 24.44 2.51 -11.28
C GLY A 273 24.30 1.45 -12.39
N ALA A 274 25.40 0.75 -12.66
CA ALA A 274 25.47 -0.27 -13.71
C ALA A 274 24.44 -1.40 -13.53
N GLN A 275 24.21 -1.85 -12.29
CA GLN A 275 23.24 -2.90 -12.01
C GLN A 275 21.80 -2.45 -12.26
N THR A 276 21.43 -1.23 -11.82
CA THR A 276 20.12 -0.64 -12.11
C THR A 276 19.90 -0.53 -13.61
N LYS A 277 20.93 -0.11 -14.36
CA LYS A 277 20.87 -0.08 -15.84
C LYS A 277 20.65 -1.46 -16.44
N SER A 278 21.42 -2.46 -16.02
CA SER A 278 21.27 -3.84 -16.51
C SER A 278 19.88 -4.41 -16.21
N ALA A 279 19.33 -4.12 -15.02
CA ALA A 279 17.98 -4.50 -14.64
C ALA A 279 16.92 -3.82 -15.52
N VAL A 280 17.07 -2.52 -15.81
CA VAL A 280 16.17 -1.78 -16.72
C VAL A 280 16.26 -2.34 -18.14
N VAL A 281 17.46 -2.60 -18.67
CA VAL A 281 17.64 -3.20 -20.01
C VAL A 281 16.97 -4.57 -20.09
N LYS A 282 17.12 -5.40 -19.05
CA LYS A 282 16.49 -6.72 -18.99
C LYS A 282 14.97 -6.60 -18.93
N PHE A 283 14.43 -5.72 -18.08
CA PHE A 283 13.01 -5.42 -18.00
C PHE A 283 12.44 -4.97 -19.35
N GLN A 284 13.13 -4.06 -20.03
CA GLN A 284 12.73 -3.59 -21.36
C GLN A 284 12.70 -4.74 -22.37
N THR A 285 13.76 -5.55 -22.40
CA THR A 285 13.88 -6.67 -23.35
C THR A 285 12.78 -7.70 -23.15
N ASP A 286 12.55 -8.10 -21.89
CA ASP A 286 11.54 -9.09 -21.53
C ASP A 286 10.12 -8.60 -21.87
N LEU A 287 9.88 -7.30 -21.81
CA LEU A 287 8.63 -6.67 -22.22
C LEU A 287 8.55 -6.24 -23.69
N SER A 288 9.56 -6.60 -24.51
CA SER A 288 9.64 -6.16 -25.91
C SER A 288 9.57 -4.63 -26.08
N LEU A 289 10.07 -3.89 -25.10
CA LEU A 289 10.33 -2.46 -25.16
C LEU A 289 11.72 -2.20 -25.75
N PRO A 290 11.98 -0.99 -26.29
CA PRO A 290 13.34 -0.60 -26.66
C PRO A 290 14.30 -0.69 -25.46
N ALA A 291 15.35 -1.51 -25.59
CA ALA A 291 16.33 -1.79 -24.54
C ALA A 291 17.34 -0.63 -24.34
N THR A 292 16.83 0.57 -24.03
CA THR A 292 17.63 1.79 -23.94
C THR A 292 18.48 1.90 -22.66
N GLY A 293 18.13 1.11 -21.63
CA GLY A 293 18.71 1.22 -20.29
C GLY A 293 18.33 2.50 -19.55
N LYS A 294 17.36 3.25 -20.09
CA LYS A 294 16.73 4.42 -19.44
C LYS A 294 15.33 4.04 -18.98
N PHE A 295 14.84 4.63 -17.90
CA PHE A 295 13.53 4.33 -17.34
C PHE A 295 12.62 5.56 -17.46
N GLY A 296 11.66 5.49 -18.39
CA GLY A 296 10.72 6.56 -18.72
C GLY A 296 9.26 6.10 -18.65
N GLU A 297 8.41 6.79 -19.40
CA GLU A 297 6.97 6.59 -19.37
C GLU A 297 6.51 5.17 -19.76
N PRO A 298 7.05 4.53 -20.83
CA PRO A 298 6.65 3.17 -21.18
C PRO A 298 6.97 2.15 -20.08
N GLU A 299 8.13 2.28 -19.44
CA GLU A 299 8.55 1.39 -18.36
C GLU A 299 7.70 1.60 -17.10
N GLN A 300 7.40 2.86 -16.75
CA GLN A 300 6.53 3.20 -15.62
C GLN A 300 5.11 2.64 -15.81
N LYS A 301 4.56 2.78 -17.01
CA LYS A 301 3.24 2.24 -17.35
C LYS A 301 3.24 0.72 -17.19
N ALA A 302 4.27 0.04 -17.69
CA ALA A 302 4.39 -1.41 -17.55
C ALA A 302 4.50 -1.86 -16.08
N VAL A 303 5.36 -1.20 -15.29
CA VAL A 303 5.47 -1.47 -13.84
C VAL A 303 4.11 -1.31 -13.16
N CYS A 304 3.40 -0.22 -13.43
CA CYS A 304 2.07 0.04 -12.88
C CYS A 304 1.10 -1.11 -13.22
N LEU A 305 0.96 -1.44 -14.50
CA LEU A 305 0.04 -2.49 -14.96
C LEU A 305 0.36 -3.86 -14.33
N ILE A 306 1.63 -4.22 -14.22
CA ILE A 306 2.05 -5.49 -13.62
C ILE A 306 1.78 -5.50 -12.10
N THR A 307 2.10 -4.41 -11.40
CA THR A 307 1.93 -4.32 -9.94
C THR A 307 0.47 -4.22 -9.53
N THR A 308 -0.40 -3.62 -10.35
CA THR A 308 -1.86 -3.62 -10.14
C THR A 308 -2.56 -4.88 -10.66
N GLY A 309 -1.85 -5.68 -11.46
CA GLY A 309 -2.34 -6.91 -12.06
C GLY A 309 -2.86 -6.74 -13.48
N VAL A 310 -2.33 -7.56 -14.40
CA VAL A 310 -2.82 -7.66 -15.78
C VAL A 310 -3.80 -8.83 -15.86
N ALA A 311 -5.07 -8.52 -16.16
CA ALA A 311 -6.16 -9.50 -16.18
C ALA A 311 -6.94 -9.48 -17.51
N ARG A 312 -7.96 -10.35 -17.60
CA ARG A 312 -8.86 -10.40 -18.74
C ARG A 312 -9.51 -9.04 -19.00
N GLY A 313 -9.53 -8.62 -20.27
CA GLY A 313 -10.05 -7.31 -20.68
C GLY A 313 -9.04 -6.16 -20.59
N ASN A 314 -7.80 -6.40 -20.17
CA ASN A 314 -6.74 -5.39 -20.24
C ASN A 314 -6.53 -4.95 -21.69
N THR A 315 -6.52 -3.63 -21.92
CA THR A 315 -6.48 -3.01 -23.26
C THR A 315 -5.05 -2.71 -23.75
N ASP A 316 -4.03 -2.89 -22.92
CA ASP A 316 -2.64 -2.64 -23.30
C ASP A 316 -2.08 -3.82 -24.09
N LYS A 317 -2.16 -3.70 -25.41
CA LYS A 317 -1.71 -4.76 -26.33
C LYS A 317 -0.22 -5.06 -26.19
N GLN A 318 0.60 -4.08 -25.81
CA GLN A 318 2.05 -4.27 -25.71
C GLN A 318 2.40 -5.22 -24.57
N ILE A 319 1.90 -4.94 -23.36
CA ILE A 319 2.16 -5.81 -22.22
C ILE A 319 1.55 -7.19 -22.45
N VAL A 320 0.31 -7.27 -22.97
CA VAL A 320 -0.36 -8.56 -23.21
C VAL A 320 0.41 -9.42 -24.20
N ARG A 321 0.94 -8.83 -25.28
CA ARG A 321 1.79 -9.55 -26.25
C ARG A 321 3.06 -10.08 -25.60
N ALA A 322 3.74 -9.28 -24.78
CA ALA A 322 4.94 -9.72 -24.07
C ALA A 322 4.64 -10.91 -23.13
N LEU A 323 3.55 -10.82 -22.36
CA LEU A 323 3.12 -11.91 -21.47
C LEU A 323 2.79 -13.18 -22.25
N GLN A 324 2.03 -13.07 -23.34
CA GLN A 324 1.66 -14.21 -24.20
C GLN A 324 2.89 -14.83 -24.88
N ASN A 325 3.82 -14.02 -25.38
CA ASN A 325 5.09 -14.49 -25.93
C ASN A 325 5.87 -15.28 -24.87
N ARG A 326 5.91 -14.79 -23.62
CA ARG A 326 6.61 -15.49 -22.54
C ARG A 326 5.90 -16.79 -22.15
N LEU A 327 4.57 -16.80 -22.06
CA LEU A 327 3.79 -18.02 -21.82
C LEU A 327 3.99 -19.05 -22.94
N LEU A 328 4.11 -18.61 -24.20
CA LEU A 328 4.47 -19.47 -25.33
C LEU A 328 5.87 -20.06 -25.17
N GLN A 329 6.88 -19.25 -24.85
CA GLN A 329 8.25 -19.72 -24.60
C GLN A 329 8.31 -20.74 -23.47
N LYS A 330 7.51 -20.53 -22.42
CA LYS A 330 7.37 -21.45 -21.27
C LYS A 330 6.47 -22.65 -21.56
N LYS A 331 5.97 -22.79 -22.79
CA LYS A 331 5.10 -23.90 -23.24
C LYS A 331 3.75 -23.98 -22.52
N TYR A 332 3.33 -22.89 -21.89
CA TYR A 332 2.00 -22.71 -21.31
C TYR A 332 0.96 -22.35 -22.38
N LEU A 333 1.37 -21.64 -23.43
CA LEU A 333 0.60 -21.41 -24.65
C LEU A 333 1.26 -22.12 -25.85
N THR A 334 0.47 -22.50 -26.85
CA THR A 334 0.97 -22.93 -28.16
C THR A 334 0.89 -21.79 -29.18
N GLN A 335 1.62 -21.91 -30.29
CA GLN A 335 1.61 -20.88 -31.34
C GLN A 335 0.19 -20.63 -31.89
N THR A 336 -0.61 -21.69 -32.06
CA THR A 336 -2.00 -21.59 -32.49
C THR A 336 -2.84 -20.77 -31.51
N GLN A 337 -2.64 -20.98 -30.21
CA GLN A 337 -3.36 -20.28 -29.15
C GLN A 337 -2.98 -18.79 -29.06
N VAL A 338 -1.71 -18.48 -29.30
CA VAL A 338 -1.25 -17.09 -29.42
C VAL A 338 -1.88 -16.44 -30.67
N ASN A 339 -1.85 -17.11 -31.82
CA ASN A 339 -2.37 -16.56 -33.08
C ASN A 339 -3.88 -16.22 -33.01
N SER A 340 -4.68 -17.00 -32.28
CA SER A 340 -6.12 -16.76 -32.12
C SER A 340 -6.47 -15.62 -31.16
N GLY A 341 -5.52 -15.07 -30.40
CA GLY A 341 -5.78 -14.09 -29.34
C GLY A 341 -4.63 -13.11 -29.08
N TYR A 342 -3.76 -12.86 -30.07
CA TYR A 342 -2.52 -12.15 -29.84
C TYR A 342 -2.71 -10.68 -29.45
N GLY A 343 -2.20 -10.30 -28.28
CA GLY A 343 -2.40 -8.97 -27.69
C GLY A 343 -3.80 -8.76 -27.11
N ASN A 344 -4.61 -9.81 -26.98
CA ASN A 344 -5.87 -9.79 -26.26
C ASN A 344 -5.81 -10.78 -25.09
N PHE A 345 -5.91 -10.27 -23.85
CA PHE A 345 -5.96 -11.12 -22.67
C PHE A 345 -7.38 -11.66 -22.52
N GLY A 346 -7.67 -12.75 -23.23
CA GLY A 346 -8.97 -13.43 -23.23
C GLY A 346 -9.06 -14.57 -22.22
N LEU A 347 -10.18 -15.30 -22.27
CA LEU A 347 -10.44 -16.48 -21.43
C LEU A 347 -9.33 -17.53 -21.50
N GLN A 348 -8.73 -17.70 -22.69
CA GLN A 348 -7.64 -18.64 -22.90
C GLN A 348 -6.36 -18.25 -22.14
N THR A 349 -5.97 -16.98 -22.22
CA THR A 349 -4.80 -16.48 -21.48
C THR A 349 -5.05 -16.57 -19.98
N GLU A 350 -6.25 -16.23 -19.51
CA GLU A 350 -6.64 -16.35 -18.10
C GLU A 350 -6.56 -17.80 -17.59
N ALA A 351 -7.09 -18.76 -18.33
CA ALA A 351 -7.05 -20.18 -17.96
C ALA A 351 -5.61 -20.70 -17.83
N VAL A 352 -4.75 -20.29 -18.76
CA VAL A 352 -3.33 -20.65 -18.74
C VAL A 352 -2.59 -20.00 -17.56
N VAL A 353 -2.91 -18.75 -17.23
CA VAL A 353 -2.36 -18.07 -16.04
C VAL A 353 -2.80 -18.78 -14.76
N LYS A 354 -4.06 -19.20 -14.64
CA LYS A 354 -4.52 -20.02 -13.50
C LYS A 354 -3.77 -21.33 -13.41
N LYS A 355 -3.45 -21.97 -14.53
CA LYS A 355 -2.63 -23.19 -14.57
C LYS A 355 -1.20 -22.93 -14.06
N LEU A 356 -0.53 -21.90 -14.59
CA LEU A 356 0.79 -21.46 -14.10
C LEU A 356 0.77 -21.19 -12.60
N GLN A 357 -0.22 -20.44 -12.12
CA GLN A 357 -0.40 -20.13 -10.71
C GLN A 357 -0.60 -21.39 -9.87
N LYS A 358 -1.45 -22.32 -10.33
CA LYS A 358 -1.67 -23.61 -9.65
C LYS A 358 -0.38 -24.42 -9.54
N GLU A 359 0.39 -24.54 -10.61
CA GLU A 359 1.66 -25.28 -10.65
C GLU A 359 2.75 -24.64 -9.77
N ASN A 360 2.64 -23.35 -9.48
CA ASN A 360 3.56 -22.61 -8.61
C ASN A 360 2.97 -22.31 -7.22
N HIS A 361 1.91 -23.01 -6.82
CA HIS A 361 1.25 -22.87 -5.52
C HIS A 361 0.76 -21.45 -5.18
N LEU A 362 0.35 -20.69 -6.19
CA LEU A 362 -0.26 -19.38 -6.04
C LEU A 362 -1.79 -19.44 -6.03
N ARG A 363 -2.41 -18.37 -5.52
CA ARG A 363 -3.85 -18.14 -5.69
C ARG A 363 -4.16 -18.06 -7.20
N GLN A 364 -5.10 -18.89 -7.65
CA GLN A 364 -5.49 -19.03 -9.06
C GLN A 364 -6.42 -17.89 -9.51
N SER A 365 -5.94 -16.65 -9.38
CA SER A 365 -6.71 -15.44 -9.72
C SER A 365 -6.95 -15.29 -11.21
N GLY A 366 -6.08 -15.85 -12.06
CA GLY A 366 -6.07 -15.58 -13.51
C GLY A 366 -5.52 -14.21 -13.89
N THR A 367 -5.07 -13.44 -12.89
CA THR A 367 -4.42 -12.13 -13.06
C THR A 367 -2.91 -12.30 -12.94
N ILE A 368 -2.15 -11.73 -13.88
CA ILE A 368 -0.69 -11.63 -13.78
C ILE A 368 -0.35 -10.40 -12.93
N ASP A 369 -0.22 -10.61 -11.63
CA ASP A 369 0.32 -9.65 -10.66
C ASP A 369 1.86 -9.74 -10.56
N ALA A 370 2.51 -8.93 -9.73
CA ALA A 370 3.97 -8.90 -9.60
C ALA A 370 4.57 -10.28 -9.27
N GLN A 371 3.89 -11.10 -8.46
CA GLN A 371 4.37 -12.43 -8.07
C GLN A 371 4.27 -13.41 -9.23
N THR A 372 3.13 -13.44 -9.92
CA THR A 372 2.91 -14.26 -11.12
C THR A 372 3.87 -13.84 -12.24
N PHE A 373 4.08 -12.53 -12.41
CA PHE A 373 5.00 -11.97 -13.37
C PHE A 373 6.45 -12.39 -13.10
N LYS A 374 6.89 -12.30 -11.84
CA LYS A 374 8.24 -12.69 -11.44
C LYS A 374 8.53 -14.15 -11.79
N ILE A 375 7.58 -15.06 -11.53
CA ILE A 375 7.70 -16.48 -11.92
C ILE A 375 7.79 -16.64 -13.44
N LEU A 376 6.93 -15.91 -14.17
CA LEU A 376 6.85 -16.02 -15.61
C LEU A 376 8.14 -15.55 -16.32
N PHE A 377 8.81 -14.52 -15.81
CA PHE A 377 9.99 -13.93 -16.47
C PHE A 377 11.33 -14.34 -15.86
N ASN A 378 11.41 -14.59 -14.56
CA ASN A 378 12.68 -14.76 -13.84
C ASN A 378 12.83 -16.18 -13.26
N GLU A 379 13.21 -17.12 -14.13
CA GLU A 379 13.34 -18.57 -13.83
C GLU A 379 14.54 -18.93 -12.94
N ASN A 380 15.50 -18.01 -12.74
CA ASN A 380 16.61 -18.18 -11.79
C ASN A 380 16.18 -18.06 -10.32
N ALA A 381 14.90 -17.80 -10.04
CA ALA A 381 14.36 -17.83 -8.68
C ALA A 381 14.33 -19.24 -8.06
N VAL A 382 14.63 -20.30 -8.82
CA VAL A 382 14.57 -21.69 -8.35
C VAL A 382 15.96 -22.34 -8.21
N LEU A 383 17.04 -21.80 -8.79
CA LEU A 383 18.39 -22.41 -8.67
C LEU A 383 19.48 -21.33 -8.57
N ASN A 384 20.13 -21.26 -7.39
CA ASN A 384 21.32 -20.49 -7.00
C ASN A 384 21.11 -19.06 -6.39
N SER A 385 20.81 -19.05 -5.08
CA SER A 385 21.18 -18.10 -3.99
C SER A 385 21.05 -16.57 -4.21
N ALA A 386 20.45 -15.73 -3.35
CA ALA A 386 19.90 -15.80 -1.99
C ALA A 386 18.86 -14.64 -1.81
N GLU A 387 18.04 -14.71 -0.74
CA GLU A 387 16.82 -13.90 -0.45
C GLU A 387 15.55 -14.40 -1.16
N ILE A 388 14.91 -15.39 -0.54
CA ILE A 388 13.54 -15.80 -0.83
C ILE A 388 12.63 -14.83 -0.03
N PRO A 389 11.55 -14.28 -0.60
CA PRO A 389 10.44 -13.79 0.23
C PRO A 389 10.12 -14.90 1.22
N ALA A 390 10.17 -14.61 2.52
CA ALA A 390 10.07 -15.69 3.49
C ALA A 390 8.84 -16.55 3.19
N LYS A 391 9.05 -17.86 3.09
CA LYS A 391 8.00 -18.86 2.95
C LYS A 391 7.88 -19.60 4.28
N ASP A 392 6.68 -20.06 4.58
CA ASP A 392 6.47 -20.97 5.70
C ASP A 392 7.39 -22.19 5.54
N GLY A 393 8.03 -22.59 6.63
CA GLY A 393 8.73 -23.85 6.76
C GLY A 393 7.77 -24.96 7.19
N GLU A 394 8.29 -26.17 7.37
CA GLU A 394 7.49 -27.29 7.87
C GLU A 394 7.03 -27.05 9.31
N PHE A 395 7.90 -26.42 10.10
CA PHE A 395 7.75 -26.20 11.55
C PHE A 395 7.62 -24.74 11.96
N TYR A 396 7.64 -23.81 11.01
CA TYR A 396 7.42 -22.39 11.28
C TYR A 396 6.60 -21.70 10.19
N THR A 397 5.95 -20.61 10.56
CA THR A 397 5.30 -19.68 9.62
C THR A 397 6.01 -18.35 9.66
N VAL A 398 5.89 -17.59 8.57
CA VAL A 398 6.55 -16.30 8.41
C VAL A 398 5.53 -15.21 8.16
N ALA A 399 5.66 -14.09 8.87
CA ALA A 399 4.86 -12.91 8.58
C ALA A 399 5.13 -12.41 7.15
N ALA A 400 4.11 -11.88 6.48
CA ALA A 400 4.28 -11.29 5.15
C ALA A 400 5.33 -10.17 5.18
N ASP A 401 6.13 -10.05 4.12
CA ASP A 401 7.18 -9.03 3.91
C ASP A 401 8.46 -9.14 4.76
N ILE A 402 8.67 -10.24 5.49
CA ILE A 402 9.95 -10.48 6.17
C ILE A 402 11.01 -10.98 5.18
N LEU A 403 12.25 -10.49 5.35
CA LEU A 403 13.40 -10.99 4.61
C LEU A 403 14.06 -12.09 5.45
N ILE A 404 14.20 -13.27 4.87
CA ILE A 404 14.99 -14.35 5.45
C ILE A 404 15.98 -14.79 4.37
N THR A 405 17.27 -14.64 4.66
CA THR A 405 18.32 -15.20 3.80
C THR A 405 18.30 -16.73 3.92
N ALA A 406 18.79 -17.44 2.90
CA ALA A 406 18.84 -18.91 2.94
C ALA A 406 19.64 -19.43 4.15
N ARG A 407 20.66 -18.68 4.58
CA ARG A 407 21.47 -18.98 5.76
C ARG A 407 20.65 -18.85 7.04
N LEU A 408 19.88 -17.77 7.20
CA LEU A 408 19.00 -17.61 8.35
C LEU A 408 17.86 -18.63 8.33
N ALA A 409 17.26 -18.92 7.16
CA ALA A 409 16.20 -19.93 7.02
C ALA A 409 16.66 -21.30 7.53
N ALA A 410 17.85 -21.76 7.15
CA ALA A 410 18.38 -23.04 7.61
C ALA A 410 18.61 -23.09 9.13
N LYS A 411 18.93 -21.95 9.75
CA LYS A 411 19.06 -21.85 11.21
C LYS A 411 17.68 -21.84 11.90
N VAL A 412 16.71 -21.13 11.32
CA VAL A 412 15.33 -21.08 11.80
C VAL A 412 14.65 -22.44 11.69
N GLU A 413 14.84 -23.18 10.59
CA GLU A 413 14.24 -24.51 10.40
C GLU A 413 14.68 -25.50 11.49
N ARG A 414 15.99 -25.58 11.78
CA ARG A 414 16.49 -26.47 12.84
C ARG A 414 15.92 -26.12 14.21
N LEU A 415 15.93 -24.83 14.55
CA LEU A 415 15.36 -24.36 15.81
C LEU A 415 13.85 -24.61 15.88
N ALA A 416 13.13 -24.35 14.80
CA ALA A 416 11.69 -24.55 14.72
C ALA A 416 11.32 -26.02 14.82
N GLU A 417 12.12 -26.93 14.25
CA GLU A 417 11.95 -28.37 14.41
C GLU A 417 12.12 -28.80 15.86
N ASP A 418 13.20 -28.39 16.53
CA ASP A 418 13.43 -28.71 17.94
C ASP A 418 12.33 -28.13 18.85
N TYR A 419 11.89 -26.90 18.56
CA TYR A 419 10.74 -26.28 19.23
C TYR A 419 9.44 -27.08 19.00
N PHE A 420 9.16 -27.46 17.75
CA PHE A 420 7.96 -28.22 17.39
C PHE A 420 7.93 -29.60 18.05
N ARG A 421 9.08 -30.30 18.16
CA ARG A 421 9.15 -31.58 18.89
C ARG A 421 8.80 -31.41 20.38
N ALA A 422 9.13 -30.27 20.98
CA ALA A 422 8.87 -30.01 22.39
C ALA A 422 7.40 -29.68 22.70
N VAL A 423 6.74 -28.90 21.83
CA VAL A 423 5.39 -28.37 22.13
C VAL A 423 4.30 -28.71 21.11
N GLY A 424 4.65 -29.26 19.94
CA GLY A 424 3.70 -29.62 18.87
C GLY A 424 3.11 -28.42 18.10
N GLU A 425 3.62 -27.21 18.34
CA GLU A 425 3.16 -25.96 17.71
C GLU A 425 4.22 -25.34 16.81
N ARG A 426 3.77 -24.71 15.72
CA ARG A 426 4.67 -24.01 14.78
C ARG A 426 5.12 -22.68 15.34
N LEU A 427 6.39 -22.36 15.13
CA LEU A 427 6.94 -21.04 15.47
C LEU A 427 6.41 -19.98 14.49
N ILE A 428 6.09 -18.77 14.98
CA ILE A 428 5.67 -17.66 14.10
C ILE A 428 6.79 -16.62 14.05
N VAL A 429 7.51 -16.59 12.94
CA VAL A 429 8.63 -15.68 12.69
C VAL A 429 8.10 -14.36 12.14
N THR A 430 8.39 -13.25 12.84
CA THR A 430 7.83 -11.92 12.58
C THR A 430 8.87 -10.92 12.06
N SER A 431 10.16 -11.25 12.08
CA SER A 431 11.24 -10.49 11.44
C SER A 431 12.48 -11.37 11.27
N GLY A 432 13.37 -11.01 10.33
CA GLY A 432 14.55 -11.79 9.95
C GLY A 432 15.73 -10.88 9.61
N PHE A 433 16.42 -11.12 8.50
CA PHE A 433 17.51 -10.26 8.05
C PHE A 433 17.04 -8.80 7.84
N ARG A 434 17.79 -7.83 8.40
CA ARG A 434 17.51 -6.39 8.25
C ARG A 434 18.75 -5.68 7.71
N PRO A 435 18.79 -5.31 6.42
CA PRO A 435 19.87 -4.50 5.87
C PRO A 435 19.89 -3.08 6.48
N PRO A 436 20.99 -2.32 6.34
CA PRO A 436 21.19 -1.02 7.01
C PRO A 436 20.03 -0.03 6.89
N PRO A 437 19.36 0.15 5.73
CA PRO A 437 18.21 1.05 5.64
C PRO A 437 17.00 0.56 6.46
N ARG A 438 16.74 -0.76 6.48
CA ARG A 438 15.64 -1.35 7.28
C ARG A 438 15.97 -1.31 8.77
N GLN A 439 17.23 -1.55 9.13
CA GLN A 439 17.69 -1.44 10.50
C GLN A 439 17.63 0.02 10.99
N ALA A 440 18.08 0.98 10.17
CA ALA A 440 17.98 2.41 10.46
C ALA A 440 16.53 2.85 10.66
N LEU A 441 15.62 2.42 9.78
CA LEU A 441 14.20 2.72 9.90
C LEU A 441 13.57 2.09 11.15
N ALA A 442 13.90 0.83 11.46
CA ALA A 442 13.44 0.17 12.69
C ALA A 442 13.92 0.91 13.94
N MET A 443 15.19 1.31 13.95
CA MET A 443 15.77 2.12 15.04
C MET A 443 15.13 3.51 15.12
N TYR A 444 14.91 4.18 13.99
CA TYR A 444 14.28 5.49 13.92
C TYR A 444 12.87 5.44 14.52
N ASN A 445 12.07 4.47 14.10
CA ASN A 445 10.72 4.27 14.62
C ASN A 445 10.78 4.03 16.13
N LYS A 446 11.65 3.15 16.62
CA LYS A 446 11.80 2.90 18.05
C LYS A 446 12.18 4.17 18.82
N ILE A 447 13.07 5.00 18.28
CA ILE A 447 13.48 6.27 18.90
C ILE A 447 12.30 7.25 18.98
N VAL A 448 11.50 7.32 17.92
CA VAL A 448 10.31 8.20 17.87
C VAL A 448 9.23 7.74 18.84
N PHE A 449 9.01 6.43 18.97
CA PHE A 449 7.94 5.87 19.81
C PHE A 449 8.33 5.72 21.29
N GLU A 450 9.57 5.32 21.59
CA GLU A 450 10.01 4.97 22.95
C GLU A 450 10.98 6.01 23.55
N GLY A 451 11.52 6.91 22.73
CA GLY A 451 12.48 7.93 23.14
C GLY A 451 13.94 7.46 23.06
N GLU A 452 14.85 8.41 22.82
CA GLU A 452 16.28 8.17 22.61
C GLU A 452 16.94 7.41 23.77
N ALA A 453 16.60 7.76 25.02
CA ALA A 453 17.18 7.15 26.22
C ALA A 453 16.85 5.66 26.32
N LYS A 454 15.56 5.30 26.15
CA LYS A 454 15.13 3.90 26.17
C LYS A 454 15.79 3.09 25.06
N VAL A 455 15.86 3.64 23.84
CA VAL A 455 16.52 2.95 22.73
C VAL A 455 18.02 2.79 22.98
N ARG A 456 18.69 3.81 23.53
CA ARG A 456 20.10 3.71 23.90
C ARG A 456 20.36 2.54 24.83
N ASP A 457 19.47 2.29 25.79
CA ASP A 457 19.65 1.26 26.81
C ASP A 457 19.55 -0.15 26.25
N LEU A 458 18.75 -0.37 25.21
CA LEU A 458 18.58 -1.67 24.54
C LEU A 458 19.85 -2.20 23.85
N TYR A 459 20.72 -1.31 23.38
CA TYR A 459 21.90 -1.72 22.61
C TYR A 459 23.13 -1.87 23.50
N ALA A 460 23.79 -3.03 23.47
CA ALA A 460 25.00 -3.30 24.23
C ALA A 460 26.18 -2.39 23.82
N ASN A 461 26.37 -2.18 22.52
CA ASN A 461 27.44 -1.32 22.01
C ASN A 461 27.06 0.16 22.11
N LYS A 462 27.36 0.76 23.27
CA LYS A 462 27.03 2.15 23.59
C LYS A 462 27.69 3.18 22.68
N THR A 463 28.84 2.86 22.09
CA THR A 463 29.53 3.73 21.13
C THR A 463 28.79 3.75 19.79
N ALA A 464 28.50 2.56 19.24
CA ALA A 464 27.80 2.44 17.96
C ALA A 464 26.38 3.05 17.98
N ILE A 465 25.61 2.80 19.06
CA ILE A 465 24.27 3.40 19.18
C ILE A 465 24.35 4.93 19.33
N ASN A 466 25.36 5.47 20.01
CA ASN A 466 25.51 6.93 20.15
C ASN A 466 25.80 7.61 18.83
N GLU A 467 26.61 7.01 17.96
CA GLU A 467 26.84 7.54 16.61
C GLU A 467 25.54 7.62 15.82
N ILE A 468 24.70 6.57 15.92
CA ILE A 468 23.39 6.52 15.26
C ILE A 468 22.42 7.55 15.85
N LEU A 469 22.41 7.70 17.18
CA LEU A 469 21.60 8.73 17.85
C LEU A 469 22.08 10.14 17.51
N ASN A 470 23.39 10.36 17.33
CA ASN A 470 23.92 11.63 16.86
C ASN A 470 23.50 11.92 15.41
N ALA A 471 23.52 10.91 14.53
CA ALA A 471 23.00 11.03 13.17
C ALA A 471 21.49 11.30 13.15
N PHE A 472 20.72 10.66 14.03
CA PHE A 472 19.30 10.96 14.24
C PHE A 472 19.09 12.41 14.70
N ARG A 473 19.89 12.89 15.66
CA ARG A 473 19.80 14.24 16.21
C ARG A 473 20.13 15.33 15.19
N ALA A 474 21.14 15.07 14.34
CA ALA A 474 21.59 16.02 13.32
C ALA A 474 20.47 16.42 12.34
N ASP A 475 19.55 15.50 12.07
CA ASP A 475 18.40 15.71 11.19
C ASP A 475 17.05 15.59 11.93
N LYS A 476 17.04 15.89 13.23
CA LYS A 476 15.85 15.80 14.09
C LYS A 476 14.75 16.73 13.56
N GLY A 477 13.63 16.14 13.13
CA GLY A 477 12.49 16.86 12.53
C GLY A 477 12.38 16.73 11.01
N VAL A 478 13.26 15.98 10.35
CA VAL A 478 13.12 15.54 8.95
C VAL A 478 13.34 14.02 8.87
N PRO A 479 12.27 13.20 9.04
CA PRO A 479 12.39 11.75 9.22
C PRO A 479 13.23 11.05 8.14
N GLN A 480 13.05 11.45 6.89
CA GLN A 480 13.79 10.88 5.76
C GLN A 480 15.31 11.14 5.87
N ARG A 481 15.73 12.37 6.22
CA ARG A 481 17.15 12.70 6.37
C ARG A 481 17.75 12.04 7.61
N ALA A 482 16.99 11.97 8.71
CA ALA A 482 17.40 11.26 9.91
C ALA A 482 17.61 9.75 9.64
N VAL A 483 16.67 9.09 8.96
CA VAL A 483 16.83 7.67 8.57
C VAL A 483 18.01 7.49 7.60
N GLU A 484 18.20 8.41 6.64
CA GLU A 484 19.35 8.36 5.72
C GLU A 484 20.69 8.56 6.44
N ALA A 485 20.77 9.51 7.37
CA ALA A 485 21.96 9.76 8.18
C ALA A 485 22.26 8.55 9.08
N MET A 486 21.23 7.99 9.74
CA MET A 486 21.35 6.76 10.53
C MET A 486 21.78 5.57 9.67
N THR A 487 21.24 5.43 8.45
CA THR A 487 21.62 4.40 7.48
C THR A 487 23.10 4.49 7.14
N LYS A 488 23.56 5.69 6.74
CA LYS A 488 24.98 5.93 6.43
C LYS A 488 25.88 5.61 7.63
N THR A 489 25.44 5.94 8.85
CA THR A 489 26.20 5.62 10.06
C THR A 489 26.30 4.12 10.29
N ILE A 490 25.22 3.36 10.16
CA ILE A 490 25.23 1.89 10.28
C ILE A 490 26.14 1.27 9.20
N GLU A 491 26.04 1.73 7.96
CA GLU A 491 26.91 1.29 6.89
C GLU A 491 28.39 1.61 7.15
N ASN A 492 28.69 2.79 7.69
CA ASN A 492 30.05 3.17 8.08
C ASN A 492 30.59 2.29 9.21
N GLN A 493 29.76 1.91 10.17
CA GLN A 493 30.13 0.97 11.24
C GLN A 493 30.50 -0.40 10.68
N MET A 494 29.70 -0.91 9.74
CA MET A 494 29.94 -2.20 9.09
C MET A 494 31.22 -2.23 8.24
N ARG A 495 31.67 -1.07 7.73
CA ARG A 495 32.91 -0.95 6.93
C ARG A 495 34.19 -0.80 7.76
N ARG A 496 34.11 -0.72 9.10
CA ARG A 496 35.29 -0.57 9.97
C ARG A 496 36.17 -1.81 9.95
N THR A 497 37.38 -1.69 10.48
CA THR A 497 38.31 -2.80 10.70
C THR A 497 38.74 -2.83 12.17
N PRO A 498 38.20 -3.76 12.99
CA PRO A 498 37.19 -4.76 12.64
C PRO A 498 35.79 -4.15 12.39
N PRO A 499 34.92 -4.81 11.61
CA PRO A 499 33.54 -4.37 11.38
C PRO A 499 32.73 -4.27 12.68
N VAL A 500 31.88 -3.25 12.77
CA VAL A 500 30.97 -3.05 13.90
C VAL A 500 29.53 -3.23 13.42
N PHE A 501 28.79 -4.14 14.07
CA PHE A 501 27.38 -4.37 13.79
C PHE A 501 26.56 -3.95 15.00
N ILE A 502 25.62 -3.03 14.79
CA ILE A 502 24.75 -2.56 15.89
C ILE A 502 23.69 -3.60 16.27
N SER A 503 23.36 -4.54 15.37
CA SER A 503 22.33 -5.57 15.59
C SER A 503 22.67 -6.85 14.83
N ASN A 504 22.34 -8.01 15.41
CA ASN A 504 22.52 -9.32 14.77
C ASN A 504 21.59 -9.55 13.57
N HIS A 505 20.52 -8.75 13.41
CA HIS A 505 19.72 -8.76 12.19
C HIS A 505 20.50 -8.30 10.95
N LEU A 506 21.64 -7.61 11.13
CA LEU A 506 22.54 -7.24 10.03
C LEU A 506 23.44 -8.40 9.55
N LEU A 507 23.42 -9.55 10.24
CA LEU A 507 24.39 -10.65 10.09
C LEU A 507 23.75 -12.02 9.79
N ASP A 508 22.48 -12.08 9.42
CA ASP A 508 21.72 -13.35 9.27
C ASP A 508 21.66 -14.20 10.54
N ASN A 509 21.87 -13.58 11.69
CA ASN A 509 22.06 -14.23 12.98
C ASN A 509 20.94 -13.89 13.96
N ALA A 510 19.86 -13.26 13.50
CA ALA A 510 18.72 -12.99 14.35
C ALA A 510 17.39 -12.99 13.58
N PHE A 511 16.35 -13.38 14.31
CA PHE A 511 14.96 -13.28 13.88
C PHE A 511 14.10 -12.95 15.10
N ASP A 512 12.90 -12.44 14.85
CA ASP A 512 11.93 -12.16 15.92
C ASP A 512 10.79 -13.18 15.84
N ALA A 513 10.29 -13.66 16.97
CA ALA A 513 9.17 -14.58 17.09
C ALA A 513 7.98 -13.96 17.85
N ARG A 514 6.76 -14.28 17.45
CA ARG A 514 5.54 -13.72 18.08
C ARG A 514 5.36 -14.25 19.51
N LYS A 515 5.28 -13.35 20.49
CA LYS A 515 5.17 -13.72 21.91
C LYS A 515 3.85 -14.40 22.29
N THR A 516 2.73 -13.97 21.71
CA THR A 516 1.38 -14.39 22.13
C THR A 516 1.04 -15.86 21.81
N MET A 517 1.82 -16.50 20.95
CA MET A 517 1.60 -17.86 20.44
C MET A 517 2.88 -18.70 20.52
N THR A 518 3.80 -18.35 21.41
CA THR A 518 5.10 -19.04 21.51
C THR A 518 5.45 -19.25 22.97
N ASP A 519 5.69 -20.51 23.34
CA ASP A 519 6.13 -20.88 24.68
C ASP A 519 7.59 -20.46 24.88
N LEU A 520 7.81 -19.54 25.82
CA LEU A 520 9.13 -18.95 26.03
C LEU A 520 10.16 -19.99 26.49
N LYS A 521 9.80 -20.91 27.38
CA LYS A 521 10.75 -21.88 27.95
C LYS A 521 11.23 -22.85 26.88
N SER A 522 10.32 -23.33 26.05
CA SER A 522 10.63 -24.25 24.95
C SER A 522 11.42 -23.54 23.85
N LEU A 523 11.09 -22.28 23.54
CA LEU A 523 11.89 -21.48 22.61
C LEU A 523 13.30 -21.21 23.14
N GLN A 524 13.45 -20.93 24.44
CA GLN A 524 14.76 -20.75 25.09
C GLN A 524 15.60 -22.02 25.03
N LEU A 525 14.99 -23.18 25.28
CA LEU A 525 15.66 -24.47 25.20
C LEU A 525 16.13 -24.75 23.76
N ALA A 526 15.21 -24.69 22.78
CA ALA A 526 15.51 -24.91 21.37
C ALA A 526 16.57 -23.95 20.83
N ALA A 527 16.52 -22.67 21.23
CA ALA A 527 17.54 -21.70 20.88
C ALA A 527 18.91 -22.07 21.46
N SER A 528 18.97 -22.53 22.71
CA SER A 528 20.25 -22.89 23.36
C SER A 528 20.89 -24.14 22.73
N GLU A 529 20.09 -25.13 22.36
CA GLU A 529 20.52 -26.33 21.63
C GLU A 529 21.05 -25.98 20.23
N ASN A 530 20.50 -24.92 19.62
CA ASN A 530 20.97 -24.36 18.36
C ASN A 530 22.07 -23.29 18.52
N GLY A 531 22.74 -23.24 19.67
CA GLY A 531 23.88 -22.35 19.95
C GLY A 531 23.52 -20.87 20.08
N GLY A 532 22.24 -20.56 20.24
CA GLY A 532 21.66 -19.23 20.33
C GLY A 532 21.10 -18.87 21.71
N ARG A 533 20.37 -17.76 21.76
CA ARG A 533 19.66 -17.30 22.95
C ARG A 533 18.40 -16.52 22.58
N VAL A 534 17.49 -16.40 23.54
CA VAL A 534 16.24 -15.64 23.39
C VAL A 534 16.23 -14.46 24.35
N ILE A 535 15.93 -13.28 23.83
CA ILE A 535 15.75 -12.04 24.57
C ILE A 535 14.27 -11.66 24.50
N VAL A 536 13.67 -11.31 25.63
CA VAL A 536 12.26 -10.90 25.69
C VAL A 536 12.17 -9.40 25.42
N GLU A 537 11.61 -9.01 24.27
CA GLU A 537 11.50 -7.61 23.84
C GLU A 537 10.03 -7.21 23.64
N GLY A 538 9.42 -6.60 24.66
CA GLY A 538 8.04 -6.11 24.57
C GLY A 538 7.04 -7.23 24.21
N ASP A 539 6.57 -7.20 22.96
CA ASP A 539 5.55 -8.08 22.37
C ASP A 539 6.10 -9.21 21.48
N HIS A 540 7.43 -9.35 21.37
CA HIS A 540 8.07 -10.44 20.64
C HIS A 540 9.25 -11.03 21.43
N TYR A 541 9.72 -12.18 20.97
CA TYR A 541 10.97 -12.77 21.40
C TYR A 541 12.02 -12.51 20.33
N HIS A 542 13.09 -11.81 20.68
CA HIS A 542 14.25 -11.62 19.82
C HIS A 542 15.19 -12.81 19.97
N VAL A 543 15.40 -13.56 18.90
CA VAL A 543 16.20 -14.79 18.91
C VAL A 543 17.52 -14.52 18.18
N GLU A 544 18.63 -14.73 18.88
CA GLU A 544 19.98 -14.61 18.32
C GLU A 544 20.58 -16.00 18.14
N LEU A 545 21.10 -16.30 16.96
CA LEU A 545 21.69 -17.59 16.58
C LEU A 545 23.15 -17.39 16.15
N LYS A 546 24.02 -18.35 16.48
CA LYS A 546 25.43 -18.32 16.06
C LYS A 546 25.62 -18.82 14.64
#